data_AF-A0A158CRF7-F1
#
_entry.id   AF-A0A158CRF7-F1
#
_cell.length_a   1.000
_cell.length_b   1.000
_cell.length_c   1.000
_cell.angle_alpha   90.00
_cell.angle_beta   90.00
_cell.angle_gamma   90.00
#
_symmetry.space_group_name_H-M   'P 1'
#
loop_
_entity.id
_entity.type
_entity.pdbx_description
1 polymer ?
#
loop_
_entity_poly.entity_id
_entity_poly.type
_entity_poly.pdbx_seq_one_letter_code
_entity_poly.pdbx_strand_id
1 'polypeptide(L)'
;MKTRPADPHAVENQFDEWTKAVARRPSRRKTLQLVSGGLLGALLTSIGWKKSWAASSTTSTAPTASTPGGVEADIAAASAQTGLSICRNQEYALCTGVQCFVYNNVAYCRCNLLFGNSISRKLSYPGGDVCTFNGKGSSNGYVVSTFSVPPSSVGQSGDQALYFCPPTSNSGAFASCDGGVCFASTRGQSFPGLGRLGQDQIVCSCPIVSGTSGTAAKVGHQIFGPYPCQASFFQNCTSAVATGANGTMLYEGATTGSYEIGALVLNGGLAHFNMCFP
;
A
#
# COMPACT_ATOMS: atom_id res chain seq x y z
N MET A 1 24.21 20.62 -18.23
CA MET A 1 24.15 19.34 -17.48
C MET A 1 23.19 18.41 -18.18
N LYS A 2 23.50 17.12 -18.32
CA LYS A 2 22.63 16.12 -18.95
C LYS A 2 22.14 15.17 -17.85
N THR A 3 20.98 15.46 -17.27
CA THR A 3 20.33 14.55 -16.32
C THR A 3 19.99 13.25 -17.03
N ARG A 4 20.45 12.10 -16.52
CA ARG A 4 19.88 10.82 -16.95
C ARG A 4 18.42 10.79 -16.49
N PRO A 5 17.45 10.38 -17.33
CA PRO A 5 16.14 10.01 -16.82
C PRO A 5 16.31 8.88 -15.80
N ALA A 6 15.50 8.90 -14.74
CA ALA A 6 15.44 7.79 -13.81
C ALA A 6 14.90 6.56 -14.57
N ASP A 7 15.54 5.41 -14.39
CA ASP A 7 15.08 4.15 -14.98
C ASP A 7 13.83 3.66 -14.22
N PRO A 8 12.64 3.61 -14.86
CA PRO A 8 11.42 3.15 -14.20
C PRO A 8 11.53 1.69 -13.74
N HIS A 9 12.34 0.86 -14.40
CA HIS A 9 12.52 -0.54 -14.01
C HIS A 9 13.35 -0.71 -12.73
N ALA A 10 14.31 0.19 -12.46
CA ALA A 10 15.04 0.18 -11.20
C ALA A 10 14.12 0.49 -9.99
N VAL A 11 13.13 1.36 -10.21
CA VAL A 11 12.11 1.78 -9.25
C VAL A 11 11.10 0.66 -8.99
N GLU A 12 10.75 -0.13 -10.00
CA GLU A 12 9.85 -1.29 -9.89
C GLU A 12 10.53 -2.47 -9.16
N ASN A 13 11.75 -2.84 -9.58
CA ASN A 13 12.51 -3.98 -9.03
C ASN A 13 12.72 -3.92 -7.51
N GLN A 14 12.89 -2.74 -6.91
CA GLN A 14 13.09 -2.59 -5.47
C GLN A 14 11.83 -2.96 -4.66
N PHE A 15 10.64 -2.63 -5.18
CA PHE A 15 9.37 -3.05 -4.58
C PHE A 15 9.08 -4.52 -4.86
N ASP A 16 9.45 -4.99 -6.05
CA ASP A 16 9.30 -6.37 -6.48
C ASP A 16 10.07 -7.35 -5.57
N GLU A 17 11.30 -7.03 -5.12
CA GLU A 17 12.04 -7.89 -4.17
C GLU A 17 11.45 -7.90 -2.75
N TRP A 18 10.86 -6.78 -2.33
CA TRP A 18 10.31 -6.63 -0.99
C TRP A 18 8.90 -7.22 -0.85
N THR A 19 8.04 -7.05 -1.86
CA THR A 19 6.76 -7.75 -1.96
C THR A 19 6.96 -9.27 -2.06
N LYS A 20 8.01 -9.75 -2.74
CA LYS A 20 8.43 -11.18 -2.66
C LYS A 20 8.84 -11.61 -1.25
N ALA A 21 9.51 -10.77 -0.47
CA ALA A 21 9.85 -11.09 0.92
C ALA A 21 8.58 -11.28 1.78
N VAL A 22 7.56 -10.44 1.57
CA VAL A 22 6.25 -10.55 2.26
C VAL A 22 5.42 -11.75 1.72
N ALA A 23 5.44 -12.00 0.41
CA ALA A 23 4.70 -13.08 -0.24
C ALA A 23 5.30 -14.49 0.02
N ARG A 24 6.56 -14.58 0.46
CA ARG A 24 7.26 -15.84 0.81
C ARG A 24 6.77 -16.50 2.10
N ARG A 25 5.63 -16.08 2.67
CA ARG A 25 4.98 -16.84 3.76
C ARG A 25 4.68 -18.28 3.29
N PRO A 26 5.16 -19.33 4.00
CA PRO A 26 4.70 -20.68 3.72
C PRO A 26 3.20 -20.77 4.03
N SER A 27 2.41 -21.34 3.13
CA SER A 27 0.99 -21.53 3.39
C SER A 27 0.80 -22.42 4.62
N ARG A 28 -0.21 -22.10 5.44
CA ARG A 28 -0.52 -22.79 6.72
C ARG A 28 -0.64 -24.33 6.63
N ARG A 29 -0.77 -24.89 5.43
CA ARG A 29 -0.85 -26.34 5.19
C ARG A 29 0.47 -27.11 5.40
N LYS A 30 1.66 -26.48 5.33
CA LYS A 30 2.94 -27.22 5.52
C LYS A 30 3.43 -27.28 6.97
N THR A 31 3.05 -26.35 7.85
CA THR A 31 3.50 -26.35 9.25
C THR A 31 2.88 -27.48 10.08
N LEU A 32 1.66 -27.94 9.74
CA LEU A 32 1.00 -29.00 10.50
C LEU A 32 1.57 -30.42 10.27
N GLN A 33 2.26 -30.68 9.16
CA GLN A 33 2.84 -32.01 8.87
C GLN A 33 4.21 -32.25 9.52
N LEU A 34 4.82 -31.22 10.13
CA LEU A 34 6.13 -31.33 10.79
C LEU A 34 6.07 -31.41 12.32
N VAL A 35 4.87 -31.36 12.92
CA VAL A 35 4.68 -31.42 14.39
C VAL A 35 4.15 -32.78 14.85
N SER A 36 3.57 -33.61 13.97
CA SER A 36 3.06 -34.94 14.30
C SER A 36 4.10 -36.07 14.16
N GLY A 37 5.40 -35.73 14.22
CA GLY A 37 6.51 -36.56 13.75
C GLY A 37 7.62 -36.85 14.78
N GLY A 38 7.25 -37.24 16.01
CA GLY A 38 8.13 -37.98 16.92
C GLY A 38 8.93 -37.18 17.96
N LEU A 39 8.66 -37.49 19.23
CA LEU A 39 9.69 -38.04 20.12
C LEU A 39 9.02 -38.75 21.33
N LEU A 40 9.46 -39.97 21.63
CA LEU A 40 9.08 -40.73 22.82
C LEU A 40 9.83 -40.20 24.06
N GLY A 41 9.35 -40.52 25.27
CA GLY A 41 10.25 -40.53 26.45
C GLY A 41 9.58 -40.42 27.82
N ALA A 42 9.15 -41.55 28.37
CA ALA A 42 8.51 -41.75 29.67
C ALA A 42 9.14 -41.10 30.92
N LEU A 43 8.33 -40.86 31.96
CA LEU A 43 8.69 -41.11 33.38
C LEU A 43 7.45 -41.29 34.29
N LEU A 44 7.68 -41.73 35.54
CA LEU A 44 6.79 -42.56 36.39
C LEU A 44 6.82 -42.08 37.87
N THR A 45 5.92 -42.44 38.82
CA THR A 45 4.77 -43.38 38.83
C THR A 45 3.76 -43.05 39.96
N SER A 46 2.47 -43.42 39.77
CA SER A 46 1.53 -43.94 40.81
C SER A 46 0.97 -43.04 41.95
N ILE A 47 -0.13 -43.53 42.54
CA ILE A 47 -0.80 -43.20 43.84
C ILE A 47 -1.97 -42.17 43.82
N GLY A 48 -3.21 -42.70 43.76
CA GLY A 48 -4.03 -42.88 44.97
C GLY A 48 -4.83 -41.71 45.60
N TRP A 49 -6.16 -41.71 45.34
CA TRP A 49 -7.27 -41.40 46.28
C TRP A 49 -7.50 -39.98 46.90
N LYS A 50 -8.69 -39.45 46.52
CA LYS A 50 -9.80 -38.92 47.37
C LYS A 50 -9.64 -37.64 48.23
N LYS A 51 -10.73 -36.85 48.11
CA LYS A 51 -11.38 -35.90 49.04
C LYS A 51 -10.87 -34.45 49.09
N SER A 52 -11.87 -33.59 48.79
CA SER A 52 -12.01 -32.15 49.02
C SER A 52 -11.51 -31.63 50.37
N TRP A 53 -11.09 -30.36 50.42
CA TRP A 53 -11.83 -29.23 51.02
C TRP A 53 -11.01 -27.92 50.95
N ALA A 54 -11.71 -26.80 51.16
CA ALA A 54 -11.21 -25.46 51.52
C ALA A 54 -10.43 -24.63 50.48
N ALA A 55 -10.78 -23.33 50.46
CA ALA A 55 -10.12 -22.30 49.69
C ALA A 55 -8.96 -21.68 50.48
N SER A 56 -7.97 -21.15 49.76
CA SER A 56 -7.16 -20.01 50.22
C SER A 56 -6.67 -19.23 49.01
N SER A 57 -6.79 -17.91 49.10
CA SER A 57 -6.40 -16.96 48.07
C SER A 57 -4.89 -16.81 48.00
N THR A 58 -4.29 -17.14 46.85
CA THR A 58 -2.93 -16.71 46.50
C THR A 58 -2.91 -16.10 45.10
N THR A 59 -2.64 -14.81 45.08
CA THR A 59 -2.47 -14.00 43.88
C THR A 59 -1.40 -14.60 42.98
N SER A 60 -1.80 -15.13 41.83
CA SER A 60 -0.88 -15.63 40.81
C SER A 60 -1.20 -14.93 39.50
N THR A 61 -0.37 -13.93 39.17
CA THR A 61 -0.37 -13.25 37.87
C THR A 61 -0.16 -14.29 36.77
N ALA A 62 -1.21 -14.57 36.00
CA ALA A 62 -1.08 -15.38 34.80
C ALA A 62 -0.08 -14.71 33.85
N PRO A 63 0.93 -15.42 33.32
CA PRO A 63 1.78 -14.87 32.28
C PRO A 63 0.92 -14.64 31.04
N THR A 64 0.76 -13.39 30.64
CA THR A 64 0.07 -13.00 29.41
C THR A 64 0.74 -13.72 28.25
N ALA A 65 0.06 -14.69 27.64
CA ALA A 65 0.55 -15.40 26.47
C ALA A 65 0.57 -14.43 25.29
N SER A 66 1.68 -13.71 25.11
CA SER A 66 1.93 -12.87 23.97
C SER A 66 1.92 -13.71 22.70
N THR A 67 0.94 -13.46 21.83
CA THR A 67 0.80 -14.14 20.56
C THR A 67 2.10 -13.96 19.74
N PRO A 68 2.71 -15.02 19.18
CA PRO A 68 3.96 -14.93 18.42
C PRO A 68 3.72 -14.38 17.00
N GLY A 69 3.11 -13.20 16.92
CA GLY A 69 2.84 -12.45 15.69
C GLY A 69 3.39 -11.02 15.67
N GLY A 70 3.82 -10.49 16.82
CA GLY A 70 4.45 -9.16 16.92
C GLY A 70 5.81 -9.11 16.23
N VAL A 71 6.75 -9.96 16.68
CA VAL A 71 8.16 -9.91 16.26
C VAL A 71 8.36 -10.01 14.74
N GLU A 72 7.57 -10.83 14.02
CA GLU A 72 7.64 -10.88 12.54
C GLU A 72 7.05 -9.64 11.86
N ALA A 73 5.98 -9.05 12.42
CA ALA A 73 5.43 -7.79 11.92
C ALA A 73 6.39 -6.62 12.18
N ASP A 74 7.04 -6.60 13.36
CA ASP A 74 8.03 -5.61 13.75
C ASP A 74 9.30 -5.70 12.89
N ILE A 75 9.79 -6.90 12.59
CA ILE A 75 10.93 -7.10 11.67
C ILE A 75 10.56 -6.73 10.23
N ALA A 76 9.36 -7.08 9.76
CA ALA A 76 8.90 -6.70 8.43
C ALA A 76 8.71 -5.17 8.30
N ALA A 77 8.17 -4.51 9.34
CA ALA A 77 8.03 -3.07 9.42
C ALA A 77 9.40 -2.36 9.51
N ALA A 78 10.33 -2.87 10.33
CA ALA A 78 11.69 -2.32 10.44
C ALA A 78 12.49 -2.48 9.13
N SER A 79 12.32 -3.61 8.42
CA SER A 79 12.90 -3.80 7.08
C SER A 79 12.28 -2.84 6.06
N ALA A 80 10.94 -2.73 6.05
CA ALA A 80 10.21 -1.78 5.19
C ALA A 80 10.58 -0.31 5.42
N GLN A 81 10.79 0.09 6.67
CA GLN A 81 11.19 1.45 7.05
C GLN A 81 12.47 1.92 6.35
N THR A 82 13.36 1.01 5.95
CA THR A 82 14.61 1.39 5.26
C THR A 82 14.38 1.97 3.84
N GLY A 83 13.28 1.59 3.18
CA GLY A 83 12.92 2.01 1.83
C GLY A 83 11.89 3.15 1.74
N LEU A 84 11.40 3.64 2.89
CA LEU A 84 10.32 4.62 2.99
C LEU A 84 10.76 5.87 3.76
N SER A 85 10.18 7.02 3.42
CA SER A 85 10.32 8.28 4.14
C SER A 85 8.96 8.69 4.72
N ILE A 86 8.90 8.92 6.04
CA ILE A 86 7.70 9.45 6.71
C ILE A 86 7.80 10.98 6.77
N CYS A 87 6.94 11.65 6.00
CA CYS A 87 6.84 13.10 5.97
C CYS A 87 5.90 13.55 7.08
N ARG A 88 6.45 14.27 8.08
CA ARG A 88 5.70 14.63 9.30
C ARG A 88 5.20 16.06 9.28
N ASN A 89 3.92 16.26 9.62
CA ASN A 89 3.27 17.56 9.76
C ASN A 89 3.46 18.49 8.53
N GLN A 90 3.16 17.98 7.34
CA GLN A 90 3.25 18.72 6.08
C GLN A 90 1.90 18.69 5.34
N GLU A 91 1.68 19.66 4.45
CA GLU A 91 0.65 19.57 3.41
C GLU A 91 1.12 18.59 2.33
N TYR A 92 0.25 17.71 1.85
CA TYR A 92 0.54 16.70 0.83
C TYR A 92 -0.71 16.40 0.00
N ALA A 93 -0.52 15.79 -1.17
CA ALA A 93 -1.64 15.30 -1.97
C ALA A 93 -1.86 13.80 -1.71
N LEU A 94 -3.09 13.41 -1.41
CA LEU A 94 -3.53 12.03 -1.41
C LEU A 94 -4.18 11.72 -2.76
N CYS A 95 -3.43 11.02 -3.63
CA CYS A 95 -3.93 10.53 -4.92
C CYS A 95 -4.55 9.13 -4.84
N THR A 96 -4.52 8.48 -3.68
CA THR A 96 -5.05 7.14 -3.50
C THR A 96 -6.56 7.08 -3.70
N GLY A 97 -7.03 6.18 -4.57
CA GLY A 97 -8.46 6.04 -4.87
C GLY A 97 -9.04 7.05 -5.83
N VAL A 98 -8.20 7.70 -6.64
CA VAL A 98 -8.63 8.74 -7.58
C VAL A 98 -8.50 8.31 -9.04
N GLN A 99 -9.25 9.00 -9.89
CA GLN A 99 -9.18 8.87 -11.34
C GLN A 99 -8.17 9.86 -11.94
N CYS A 100 -7.54 9.42 -13.03
CA CYS A 100 -6.48 10.14 -13.71
C CYS A 100 -6.74 10.22 -15.22
N PHE A 101 -6.66 11.43 -15.78
CA PHE A 101 -6.76 11.65 -17.21
C PHE A 101 -5.39 11.57 -17.87
N VAL A 102 -5.25 10.76 -18.93
CA VAL A 102 -3.97 10.60 -19.62
C VAL A 102 -3.80 11.61 -20.74
N TYR A 103 -2.68 12.35 -20.69
CA TYR A 103 -2.25 13.21 -21.79
C TYR A 103 -0.72 13.26 -21.88
N ASN A 104 -0.19 13.15 -23.09
CA ASN A 104 1.24 13.16 -23.39
C ASN A 104 2.07 12.17 -22.55
N ASN A 105 1.57 10.94 -22.40
CA ASN A 105 2.15 9.86 -21.59
C ASN A 105 2.31 10.18 -20.08
N VAL A 106 1.55 11.15 -19.56
CA VAL A 106 1.44 11.48 -18.14
C VAL A 106 0.00 11.25 -17.68
N ALA A 107 -0.18 10.61 -16.53
CA ALA A 107 -1.47 10.53 -15.87
C ALA A 107 -1.65 11.75 -14.96
N TYR A 108 -2.65 12.57 -15.27
CA TYR A 108 -3.04 13.73 -14.48
C TYR A 108 -4.16 13.35 -13.53
N CYS A 109 -3.86 13.22 -12.24
CA CYS A 109 -4.76 12.67 -11.24
C CYS A 109 -5.40 13.76 -10.38
N ARG A 110 -6.73 13.68 -10.15
CA ARG A 110 -7.45 14.55 -9.20
C ARG A 110 -7.13 14.07 -7.78
N CYS A 111 -6.28 14.75 -7.05
CA CYS A 111 -5.86 14.33 -5.71
C CYS A 111 -6.38 15.27 -4.63
N ASN A 112 -6.70 14.73 -3.46
CA ASN A 112 -7.20 15.51 -2.33
C ASN A 112 -6.01 16.09 -1.54
N LEU A 113 -6.10 17.35 -1.15
CA LEU A 113 -5.08 18.06 -0.41
C LEU A 113 -5.30 17.86 1.09
N LEU A 114 -4.34 17.26 1.78
CA LEU A 114 -4.41 16.95 3.20
C LEU A 114 -3.21 17.53 3.94
N PHE A 115 -3.34 17.64 5.27
CA PHE A 115 -2.25 18.02 6.16
C PHE A 115 -2.06 16.95 7.24
N GLY A 116 -0.80 16.62 7.56
CA GLY A 116 -0.47 15.72 8.66
C GLY A 116 0.76 14.88 8.40
N ASN A 117 0.75 13.64 8.89
CA ASN A 117 1.78 12.66 8.57
C ASN A 117 1.37 11.88 7.31
N SER A 118 2.33 11.68 6.42
CA SER A 118 2.21 10.81 5.25
C SER A 118 3.49 10.02 5.04
N ILE A 119 3.45 9.03 4.17
CA ILE A 119 4.58 8.18 3.84
C ILE A 119 4.77 8.12 2.33
N SER A 120 6.01 8.09 1.91
CA SER A 120 6.39 7.93 0.51
C SER A 120 7.57 6.99 0.40
N ARG A 121 7.80 6.46 -0.80
CA ARG A 121 9.08 5.85 -1.14
C ARG A 121 10.22 6.82 -0.87
N LYS A 122 11.37 6.27 -0.48
CA LYS A 122 12.58 7.07 -0.26
C LYS A 122 13.17 7.55 -1.59
N LEU A 123 12.62 8.63 -2.13
CA LEU A 123 13.14 9.32 -3.30
C LEU A 123 14.15 10.38 -2.83
N SER A 124 15.40 10.26 -3.28
CA SER A 124 16.51 11.14 -2.86
C SER A 124 16.96 12.05 -3.99
N TYR A 125 17.38 13.27 -3.65
CA TYR A 125 17.92 14.25 -4.61
C TYR A 125 19.04 15.09 -3.95
N PRO A 126 19.86 15.82 -4.71
CA PRO A 126 20.84 16.74 -4.14
C PRO A 126 20.16 17.82 -3.29
N GLY A 127 20.27 17.70 -1.96
CA GLY A 127 19.65 18.61 -1.00
C GLY A 127 18.43 18.06 -0.25
N GLY A 128 18.14 16.75 -0.33
CA GLY A 128 17.20 16.09 0.58
C GLY A 128 16.56 14.81 0.04
N ASP A 129 15.45 14.44 0.66
CA ASP A 129 14.53 13.39 0.20
C ASP A 129 13.14 13.97 -0.14
N VAL A 130 12.19 13.11 -0.52
CA VAL A 130 10.80 13.46 -0.83
C VAL A 130 10.14 14.35 0.23
N CYS A 131 10.41 14.15 1.52
CA CYS A 131 9.84 14.96 2.59
C CYS A 131 10.51 16.34 2.71
N THR A 132 11.80 16.43 2.38
CA THR A 132 12.51 17.70 2.24
C THR A 132 12.06 18.48 1.00
N PHE A 133 11.73 17.78 -0.09
CA PHE A 133 11.19 18.36 -1.31
C PHE A 133 9.77 18.89 -1.06
N ASN A 134 8.89 18.06 -0.50
CA ASN A 134 7.51 18.44 -0.15
C ASN A 134 7.46 19.59 0.87
N GLY A 135 8.31 19.57 1.90
CA GLY A 135 8.39 20.65 2.89
C GLY A 135 8.80 22.01 2.32
N LYS A 136 9.41 22.06 1.13
CA LYS A 136 9.69 23.29 0.38
C LYS A 136 8.56 23.67 -0.58
N GLY A 137 7.61 22.78 -0.84
CA GLY A 137 6.55 22.98 -1.83
C GLY A 137 5.58 24.12 -1.49
N SER A 138 5.17 24.22 -0.23
CA SER A 138 4.17 25.21 0.22
C SER A 138 4.56 26.67 -0.09
N SER A 139 5.84 27.02 0.06
CA SER A 139 6.36 28.34 -0.29
C SER A 139 6.65 28.53 -1.79
N ASN A 140 6.59 27.46 -2.58
CA ASN A 140 6.91 27.43 -4.01
C ASN A 140 5.71 27.04 -4.90
N GLY A 141 4.49 26.95 -4.34
CA GLY A 141 3.26 26.71 -5.09
C GLY A 141 3.04 25.27 -5.58
N TYR A 142 3.73 24.28 -5.00
CA TYR A 142 3.52 22.87 -5.28
C TYR A 142 3.39 22.03 -4.00
N VAL A 143 2.86 20.83 -4.12
CA VAL A 143 2.96 19.77 -3.10
C VAL A 143 3.34 18.46 -3.77
N VAL A 144 3.69 17.46 -2.97
CA VAL A 144 4.00 16.11 -3.42
C VAL A 144 2.86 15.18 -3.07
N SER A 145 2.56 14.27 -3.98
CA SER A 145 1.67 13.15 -3.73
C SER A 145 2.38 12.09 -2.90
N THR A 146 1.81 11.78 -1.74
CA THR A 146 2.33 10.79 -0.79
C THR A 146 1.17 10.03 -0.16
N PHE A 147 1.43 8.83 0.34
CA PHE A 147 0.39 7.96 0.88
C PHE A 147 0.00 8.34 2.32
N SER A 148 -1.30 8.33 2.57
CA SER A 148 -1.89 8.06 3.87
C SER A 148 -3.13 7.17 3.64
N VAL A 149 -3.65 6.55 4.71
CA VAL A 149 -4.81 5.65 4.57
C VAL A 149 -6.06 6.47 4.23
N PRO A 150 -6.70 6.27 3.05
CA PRO A 150 -7.91 7.01 2.69
C PRO A 150 -9.06 6.67 3.65
N PRO A 151 -9.76 7.65 4.25
CA PRO A 151 -10.90 7.39 5.14
C PRO A 151 -12.02 6.57 4.46
N SER A 152 -12.22 6.75 3.15
CA SER A 152 -13.15 6.00 2.29
C SER A 152 -12.83 4.51 2.15
N SER A 153 -11.60 4.08 2.48
CA SER A 153 -11.11 2.74 2.20
C SER A 153 -11.11 1.78 3.40
N VAL A 154 -11.46 2.27 4.60
CA VAL A 154 -11.31 1.53 5.86
C VAL A 154 -12.61 1.42 6.65
N GLY A 155 -12.80 0.25 7.26
CA GLY A 155 -13.96 -0.04 8.11
C GLY A 155 -15.24 -0.37 7.35
N GLN A 156 -16.29 -0.71 8.10
CA GLN A 156 -17.57 -1.20 7.56
C GLN A 156 -18.36 -0.15 6.76
N SER A 157 -17.98 1.12 6.86
CA SER A 157 -18.59 2.26 6.16
C SER A 157 -17.78 2.76 4.96
N GLY A 158 -16.65 2.13 4.65
CA GLY A 158 -15.84 2.52 3.49
C GLY A 158 -16.53 2.18 2.17
N ASP A 159 -16.63 3.16 1.27
CA ASP A 159 -17.20 3.04 -0.08
C ASP A 159 -16.14 2.71 -1.15
N GLN A 160 -14.90 2.46 -0.74
CA GLN A 160 -13.80 2.02 -1.61
C GLN A 160 -13.16 0.70 -1.15
N ALA A 161 -12.54 0.01 -2.11
CA ALA A 161 -11.83 -1.25 -1.92
C ALA A 161 -10.57 -1.35 -2.81
N LEU A 162 -9.62 -2.18 -2.38
CA LEU A 162 -8.45 -2.58 -3.16
C LEU A 162 -8.82 -3.70 -4.15
N TYR A 163 -8.70 -3.42 -5.44
CA TYR A 163 -8.86 -4.40 -6.51
C TYR A 163 -7.50 -4.95 -6.89
N PHE A 164 -7.31 -6.25 -6.70
CA PHE A 164 -6.05 -6.94 -6.98
C PHE A 164 -6.01 -7.40 -8.43
N CYS A 165 -5.10 -6.83 -9.21
CA CYS A 165 -4.85 -7.17 -10.61
C CYS A 165 -3.74 -8.24 -10.70
N PRO A 166 -4.04 -9.51 -11.00
CA PRO A 166 -3.08 -10.61 -10.88
C PRO A 166 -1.96 -10.54 -11.92
N PRO A 167 -0.70 -10.92 -11.59
CA PRO A 167 0.42 -10.86 -12.54
C PRO A 167 0.18 -11.68 -13.82
N THR A 168 -0.61 -12.75 -13.76
CA THR A 168 -0.88 -13.63 -14.90
C THR A 168 -1.92 -13.06 -15.89
N SER A 169 -2.72 -12.06 -15.51
CA SER A 169 -3.78 -11.47 -16.34
C SER A 169 -3.72 -9.93 -16.41
N ASN A 170 -2.74 -9.32 -15.74
CA ASN A 170 -2.53 -7.88 -15.72
C ASN A 170 -1.78 -7.37 -16.97
N SER A 171 -2.51 -6.86 -17.96
CA SER A 171 -1.93 -6.08 -19.07
C SER A 171 -2.31 -4.60 -19.02
N GLY A 172 -3.11 -4.17 -18.04
CA GLY A 172 -3.57 -2.80 -17.89
C GLY A 172 -2.52 -1.86 -17.31
N ALA A 173 -2.67 -0.57 -17.58
CA ALA A 173 -1.85 0.49 -17.02
C ALA A 173 -2.48 1.13 -15.77
N PHE A 174 -1.66 1.66 -14.87
CA PHE A 174 -2.10 2.45 -13.72
C PHE A 174 -1.23 3.69 -13.54
N ALA A 175 -1.75 4.67 -12.79
CA ALA A 175 -1.00 5.85 -12.42
C ALA A 175 -0.25 5.60 -11.10
N SER A 176 1.08 5.69 -11.10
CA SER A 176 1.90 5.57 -9.90
C SER A 176 2.17 6.98 -9.38
N CYS A 177 1.40 7.42 -8.37
CA CYS A 177 1.44 8.81 -7.92
C CYS A 177 2.40 9.09 -6.77
N ASP A 178 2.98 8.09 -6.13
CA ASP A 178 3.88 8.31 -5.00
C ASP A 178 5.16 9.07 -5.42
N GLY A 179 5.40 10.22 -4.77
CA GLY A 179 6.45 11.17 -5.16
C GLY A 179 6.11 12.10 -6.33
N GLY A 180 4.91 11.99 -6.92
CA GLY A 180 4.44 12.84 -8.01
C GLY A 180 4.27 14.30 -7.58
N VAL A 181 4.59 15.25 -8.46
CA VAL A 181 4.47 16.69 -8.16
C VAL A 181 3.09 17.22 -8.57
N CYS A 182 2.52 18.08 -7.75
CA CYS A 182 1.18 18.64 -7.90
C CYS A 182 1.22 20.16 -7.78
N PHE A 183 0.70 20.90 -8.76
CA PHE A 183 0.73 22.37 -8.73
C PHE A 183 -0.53 22.91 -8.05
N ALA A 184 -0.35 23.71 -6.99
CA ALA A 184 -1.44 24.27 -6.19
C ALA A 184 -2.34 25.22 -6.99
N SER A 185 -1.85 25.79 -8.09
CA SER A 185 -2.59 26.64 -9.03
C SER A 185 -3.78 25.94 -9.72
N THR A 186 -3.84 24.60 -9.67
CA THR A 186 -4.97 23.83 -10.21
C THR A 186 -6.20 23.82 -9.29
N ARG A 187 -6.06 24.25 -8.02
CA ARG A 187 -7.13 24.24 -7.01
C ARG A 187 -8.38 24.99 -7.47
N GLY A 188 -9.55 24.37 -7.35
CA GLY A 188 -10.85 24.94 -7.74
C GLY A 188 -11.04 25.20 -9.24
N GLN A 189 -10.07 24.84 -10.09
CA GLN A 189 -10.12 25.05 -11.54
C GLN A 189 -10.90 23.94 -12.25
N SER A 190 -11.15 24.12 -13.55
CA SER A 190 -11.59 23.04 -14.44
C SER A 190 -10.39 22.49 -15.20
N PHE A 191 -10.16 21.17 -15.12
CA PHE A 191 -9.07 20.49 -15.82
C PHE A 191 -9.62 19.57 -16.93
N PRO A 192 -9.00 19.51 -18.13
CA PRO A 192 -9.44 18.63 -19.21
C PRO A 192 -9.54 17.16 -18.77
N GLY A 193 -10.63 16.49 -19.16
CA GLY A 193 -10.89 15.08 -18.81
C GLY A 193 -11.32 14.82 -17.35
N LEU A 194 -10.84 15.60 -16.38
CA LEU A 194 -11.26 15.49 -14.97
C LEU A 194 -12.50 16.33 -14.65
N GLY A 195 -12.72 17.44 -15.35
CA GLY A 195 -13.78 18.41 -15.05
C GLY A 195 -13.39 19.39 -13.94
N ARG A 196 -14.38 19.91 -13.21
CA ARG A 196 -14.16 20.88 -12.12
C ARG A 196 -13.56 20.19 -10.88
N LEU A 197 -12.57 20.82 -10.26
CA LEU A 197 -11.94 20.37 -9.03
C LEU A 197 -12.57 21.06 -7.82
N GLY A 198 -12.58 20.36 -6.68
CA GLY A 198 -12.90 20.95 -5.37
C GLY A 198 -11.88 22.02 -4.93
N GLN A 199 -12.21 22.74 -3.85
CA GLN A 199 -11.31 23.71 -3.22
C GLN A 199 -10.17 23.05 -2.43
N ASP A 200 -10.34 21.77 -2.13
CA ASP A 200 -9.43 20.83 -1.51
C ASP A 200 -8.80 19.87 -2.52
N GLN A 201 -9.02 20.05 -3.83
CA GLN A 201 -8.52 19.17 -4.87
C GLN A 201 -7.55 19.86 -5.81
N ILE A 202 -6.51 19.14 -6.21
CA ILE A 202 -5.48 19.59 -7.15
C ILE A 202 -5.15 18.49 -8.16
N VAL A 203 -4.42 18.84 -9.22
CA VAL A 203 -3.90 17.87 -10.18
C VAL A 203 -2.43 17.55 -9.88
N CYS A 204 -2.15 16.26 -9.76
CA CYS A 204 -0.79 15.72 -9.69
C CYS A 204 -0.40 15.10 -11.04
N SER A 205 0.86 15.27 -11.45
CA SER A 205 1.43 14.54 -12.59
C SER A 205 2.06 13.25 -12.09
N CYS A 206 1.49 12.12 -12.50
CA CYS A 206 1.92 10.78 -12.10
C CYS A 206 2.47 10.00 -13.31
N PRO A 207 3.63 9.33 -13.18
CA PRO A 207 4.08 8.34 -14.14
C PRO A 207 3.03 7.24 -14.39
N ILE A 208 2.95 6.79 -15.64
CA ILE A 208 2.13 5.65 -16.04
C ILE A 208 3.00 4.39 -15.94
N VAL A 209 2.50 3.36 -15.26
CA VAL A 209 3.12 2.03 -15.17
C VAL A 209 2.23 1.04 -15.90
N SER A 210 2.77 0.33 -16.87
CA SER A 210 2.06 -0.74 -17.58
C SER A 210 2.24 -2.07 -16.87
N GLY A 211 1.15 -2.80 -16.65
CA GLY A 211 1.18 -4.14 -16.13
C GLY A 211 1.99 -5.09 -17.01
N THR A 212 2.92 -5.83 -16.39
CA THR A 212 3.56 -6.98 -17.02
C THR A 212 2.64 -8.19 -16.90
N SER A 213 2.43 -8.93 -17.99
CA SER A 213 1.61 -10.14 -18.05
C SER A 213 2.44 -11.39 -18.36
N GLY A 214 1.90 -12.57 -18.02
CA GLY A 214 2.50 -13.86 -18.34
C GLY A 214 3.58 -14.32 -17.36
N THR A 215 4.40 -15.30 -17.76
CA THR A 215 5.36 -16.00 -16.87
C THR A 215 6.52 -15.13 -16.37
N ALA A 216 6.74 -13.95 -16.96
CA ALA A 216 7.73 -12.98 -16.50
C ALA A 216 7.23 -12.09 -15.35
N ALA A 217 5.91 -11.96 -15.18
CA ALA A 217 5.29 -11.13 -14.15
C ALA A 217 5.39 -11.81 -12.78
N LYS A 218 6.16 -11.22 -11.86
CA LYS A 218 6.42 -11.81 -10.53
C LYS A 218 5.45 -11.32 -9.46
N VAL A 219 4.90 -10.12 -9.62
CA VAL A 219 4.00 -9.46 -8.67
C VAL A 219 2.90 -8.73 -9.44
N GLY A 220 1.69 -8.72 -8.88
CA GLY A 220 0.57 -7.97 -9.43
C GLY A 220 0.63 -6.48 -9.09
N HIS A 221 -0.44 -5.77 -9.43
CA HIS A 221 -0.69 -4.43 -8.91
C HIS A 221 -2.05 -4.38 -8.24
N GLN A 222 -2.33 -3.28 -7.56
CA GLN A 222 -3.60 -3.00 -6.91
C GLN A 222 -4.00 -1.55 -7.19
N ILE A 223 -5.27 -1.37 -7.56
CA ILE A 223 -5.92 -0.08 -7.76
C ILE A 223 -7.07 0.05 -6.78
N PHE A 224 -7.37 1.26 -6.36
CA PHE A 224 -8.56 1.52 -5.56
C PHE A 224 -9.78 1.74 -6.46
N GLY A 225 -10.90 1.11 -6.09
CA GLY A 225 -12.17 1.19 -6.80
C GLY A 225 -13.36 1.21 -5.84
N PRO A 226 -14.60 1.17 -6.37
CA PRO A 226 -15.82 1.23 -5.55
C PRO A 226 -16.02 -0.02 -4.69
N TYR A 227 -16.71 0.15 -3.55
CA TYR A 227 -17.22 -0.93 -2.71
C TYR A 227 -18.74 -0.77 -2.53
N PRO A 228 -19.57 -1.85 -2.54
CA PRO A 228 -19.22 -3.26 -2.73
C PRO A 228 -18.51 -3.58 -4.05
N CYS A 229 -17.75 -4.68 -4.07
CA CYS A 229 -16.93 -5.09 -5.21
C CYS A 229 -17.74 -5.24 -6.51
N GLN A 230 -17.22 -4.68 -7.61
CA GLN A 230 -17.85 -4.71 -8.93
C GLN A 230 -16.98 -5.50 -9.92
N ALA A 231 -17.50 -6.61 -10.44
CA ALA A 231 -16.75 -7.47 -11.37
C ALA A 231 -16.29 -6.73 -12.64
N SER A 232 -17.07 -5.75 -13.12
CA SER A 232 -16.71 -4.88 -14.25
C SER A 232 -15.47 -4.03 -13.98
N PHE A 233 -15.16 -3.70 -12.73
CA PHE A 233 -14.01 -2.84 -12.40
C PHE A 233 -12.66 -3.53 -12.65
N PHE A 234 -12.61 -4.87 -12.66
CA PHE A 234 -11.40 -5.62 -13.07
C PHE A 234 -11.04 -5.44 -14.54
N GLN A 235 -11.89 -4.86 -15.38
CA GLN A 235 -11.52 -4.49 -16.75
C GLN A 235 -10.36 -3.47 -16.76
N ASN A 236 -10.22 -2.65 -15.71
CA ASN A 236 -9.09 -1.74 -15.53
C ASN A 236 -7.75 -2.46 -15.29
N CYS A 237 -7.75 -3.75 -14.94
CA CYS A 237 -6.54 -4.57 -14.89
C CYS A 237 -6.04 -4.98 -16.30
N THR A 238 -6.75 -4.61 -17.37
CA THR A 238 -6.49 -5.10 -18.73
C THR A 238 -6.19 -3.96 -19.70
N SER A 239 -5.32 -4.25 -20.68
CA SER A 239 -4.98 -3.36 -21.79
C SER A 239 -6.16 -3.03 -22.72
N ALA A 240 -7.33 -3.63 -22.54
CA ALA A 240 -8.53 -3.29 -23.31
C ALA A 240 -9.17 -1.97 -22.84
N VAL A 241 -8.99 -1.60 -21.57
CA VAL A 241 -9.53 -0.37 -20.97
C VAL A 241 -8.41 0.56 -20.51
N ALA A 242 -7.42 0.00 -19.80
CA ALA A 242 -6.32 0.77 -19.23
C ALA A 242 -5.08 0.68 -20.12
N THR A 243 -4.98 1.56 -21.13
CA THR A 243 -3.91 1.51 -22.15
C THR A 243 -2.75 2.47 -21.92
N GLY A 244 -2.95 3.52 -21.11
CA GLY A 244 -2.01 4.64 -21.04
C GLY A 244 -2.00 5.54 -22.30
N ALA A 245 -2.98 5.40 -23.20
CA ALA A 245 -3.11 6.26 -24.37
C ALA A 245 -3.76 7.61 -24.03
N ASN A 246 -3.45 8.65 -24.82
CA ASN A 246 -4.06 9.98 -24.68
C ASN A 246 -5.59 9.90 -24.70
N GLY A 247 -6.23 10.61 -23.77
CA GLY A 247 -7.70 10.64 -23.63
C GLY A 247 -8.29 9.53 -22.77
N THR A 248 -7.48 8.54 -22.35
CA THR A 248 -7.97 7.45 -21.46
C THR A 248 -8.00 7.86 -20.00
N MET A 249 -8.81 7.14 -19.23
CA MET A 249 -8.87 7.25 -17.78
C MET A 249 -8.14 6.08 -17.14
N LEU A 250 -7.19 6.36 -16.25
CA LEU A 250 -6.54 5.38 -15.38
C LEU A 250 -6.96 5.61 -13.93
N TYR A 251 -6.66 4.65 -13.07
CA TYR A 251 -6.76 4.78 -11.61
C TYR A 251 -5.36 4.89 -11.00
N GLU A 252 -5.26 5.57 -9.86
CA GLU A 252 -4.06 5.49 -9.03
C GLU A 252 -3.89 4.06 -8.51
N GLY A 253 -2.66 3.57 -8.54
CA GLY A 253 -2.32 2.20 -8.22
C GLY A 253 -0.87 2.04 -7.77
N ALA A 254 -0.61 0.91 -7.13
CA ALA A 254 0.72 0.52 -6.68
C ALA A 254 0.93 -0.99 -6.87
N THR A 255 2.17 -1.46 -6.78
CA THR A 255 2.49 -2.89 -6.71
C THR A 255 1.76 -3.54 -5.53
N THR A 256 1.27 -4.78 -5.70
CA THR A 256 0.48 -5.49 -4.68
C THR A 256 1.14 -5.47 -3.29
N GLY A 257 0.40 -5.09 -2.25
CA GLY A 257 0.86 -4.96 -0.86
C GLY A 257 1.39 -3.58 -0.46
N SER A 258 1.63 -2.66 -1.40
CA SER A 258 2.31 -1.39 -1.08
C SER A 258 1.52 -0.50 -0.11
N TYR A 259 0.19 -0.47 -0.22
CA TYR A 259 -0.66 0.35 0.66
C TYR A 259 -0.77 -0.25 2.07
N GLU A 260 -0.76 -1.58 2.17
CA GLU A 260 -0.82 -2.32 3.43
C GLU A 260 0.43 -2.11 4.27
N ILE A 261 1.62 -2.15 3.67
CA ILE A 261 2.81 -1.74 4.41
C ILE A 261 2.86 -0.21 4.60
N GLY A 262 2.44 0.60 3.62
CA GLY A 262 2.34 2.06 3.80
C GLY A 262 1.55 2.43 5.06
N ALA A 263 0.41 1.78 5.25
CA ALA A 263 -0.40 1.89 6.47
C ALA A 263 0.33 1.37 7.72
N LEU A 264 0.93 0.18 7.67
CA LEU A 264 1.66 -0.43 8.78
C LEU A 264 2.78 0.48 9.30
N VAL A 265 3.59 1.05 8.39
CA VAL A 265 4.76 1.86 8.75
C VAL A 265 4.36 3.28 9.16
N LEU A 266 3.30 3.86 8.56
CA LEU A 266 2.82 5.19 8.92
C LEU A 266 2.06 5.19 10.26
N ASN A 267 1.21 4.19 10.50
CA ASN A 267 0.28 4.15 11.63
C ASN A 267 0.69 3.19 12.76
N GLY A 268 1.72 2.37 12.56
CA GLY A 268 2.11 1.32 13.51
C GLY A 268 1.17 0.10 13.54
N GLY A 269 0.27 -0.03 12.56
CA GLY A 269 -0.71 -1.12 12.50
C GLY A 269 -1.30 -1.29 11.11
N LEU A 270 -1.71 -2.52 10.78
CA LEU A 270 -2.34 -2.85 9.49
C LEU A 270 -3.68 -2.11 9.34
N ALA A 271 -3.87 -1.42 8.21
CA ALA A 271 -5.19 -0.92 7.84
C ALA A 271 -6.08 -2.07 7.35
N HIS A 272 -7.33 -2.07 7.81
CA HIS A 272 -8.36 -3.00 7.36
C HIS A 272 -9.06 -2.46 6.11
N PHE A 273 -8.43 -2.63 4.96
CA PHE A 273 -9.03 -2.32 3.66
C PHE A 273 -10.10 -3.34 3.27
N ASN A 274 -11.15 -2.87 2.59
CA ASN A 274 -11.98 -3.75 1.77
C ASN A 274 -11.12 -4.27 0.60
N MET A 275 -11.27 -5.55 0.23
CA MET A 275 -10.45 -6.20 -0.80
C MET A 275 -11.33 -6.94 -1.81
N CYS A 276 -11.01 -6.79 -3.10
CA CYS A 276 -11.70 -7.41 -4.22
C CYS A 276 -10.71 -8.22 -5.06
N PHE A 277 -11.08 -9.46 -5.39
CA PHE A 277 -10.30 -10.36 -6.25
C PHE A 277 -11.14 -10.77 -7.49
N PRO A 278 -10.51 -11.06 -8.65
CA PRO A 278 -11.20 -11.50 -9.87
C PRO A 278 -11.89 -12.87 -9.75
#